data_AF-A0A724WMS0-F1
#
_entry.id   AF-A0A724WMS0-F1
#
_cell.length_a   1.000
_cell.length_b   1.000
_cell.length_c   1.000
_cell.angle_alpha   90.00
_cell.angle_beta   90.00
_cell.angle_gamma   90.00
#
_symmetry.space_group_name_H-M   'P 1'
#
loop_
_entity.id
_entity.type
_entity.pdbx_description
1 polymer ?
#
loop_
_entity_poly.entity_id
_entity_poly.type
_entity_poly.pdbx_seq_one_letter_code
_entity_poly.pdbx_strand_id
1 'polypeptide(L)'
;LSESFLKCSDHDVNSVRKIYSLLNEIGTIKIFETKNVKQTEVERKIVSVFNPIRFVAYGFKLIHFGNLLSNISDTSEQRNKIQDVEDLKQYKEYLRGSFTNLAPSYYVSRNENHLFAQDELYGQGTYIEAGEIDSVSSQATSFAKEIEKVTNDYVRVYPYAADCLDVLFLYVTNLEFVKKSVEQILKNDSLKKLNITIHSPARAAMLYDEINQWIQSQEEYINAVDSFGEFPRLEINVLPFSDPKTLEEKLDTSMLDFDLAVFIDYFGQNDNLKIPHQFYSESYKECELTDKNWVFYENREFKAVKEGTRLINYVSPNQPKIMQQFYNMQAILKDGLVIEPNKIGLLKGRLSVTRTETNTLYKLAHEKFNWVVTYDRFMDPLLMKQVAEGSNIIRYHVNRLGKEEIKVLVSSSDSIRRSSKVDMEVNYYRDRLHSRLKDQLKVSNIDIQQVNKALKVVKEL
;
A
#
# COMPACT_ATOMS: atom_id res chain seq x y z
N LEU A 1 -19.43 13.62 41.26
CA LEU A 1 -18.43 14.69 41.02
C LEU A 1 -18.02 14.74 39.55
N SER A 2 -17.36 13.72 39.00
CA SER A 2 -17.01 13.68 37.57
C SER A 2 -18.25 13.75 36.65
N GLU A 3 -19.34 13.05 36.99
CA GLU A 3 -20.60 13.06 36.23
C GLU A 3 -21.34 14.41 36.28
N SER A 4 -21.35 15.05 37.44
CA SER A 4 -21.93 16.38 37.67
C SER A 4 -21.15 17.47 36.95
N PHE A 5 -19.83 17.30 36.86
CA PHE A 5 -18.91 18.18 36.15
C PHE A 5 -19.03 18.03 34.63
N LEU A 6 -19.18 16.80 34.12
CA LEU A 6 -19.44 16.52 32.71
C LEU A 6 -20.75 17.17 32.23
N LYS A 7 -21.81 17.15 33.06
CA LYS A 7 -23.09 17.83 32.75
C LYS A 7 -23.00 19.35 32.65
N CYS A 8 -22.12 20.01 33.41
CA CYS A 8 -21.92 21.46 33.31
C CYS A 8 -21.07 21.87 32.09
N SER A 9 -20.33 20.92 31.51
CA SER A 9 -19.42 21.18 30.41
C SER A 9 -20.15 21.35 29.05
N ASP A 10 -21.41 20.91 28.95
CA ASP A 10 -22.23 21.03 27.73
C ASP A 10 -22.50 22.50 27.26
N HIS A 11 -22.20 23.51 28.09
CA HIS A 11 -22.49 24.92 27.79
C HIS A 11 -21.29 25.75 27.30
N ASP A 12 -20.05 25.28 27.40
CA ASP A 12 -18.86 26.00 26.91
C ASP A 12 -17.85 25.04 26.26
N VAL A 13 -17.94 24.94 24.93
CA VAL A 13 -17.10 24.10 24.07
C VAL A 13 -15.60 24.36 24.30
N ASN A 14 -15.20 25.60 24.62
CA ASN A 14 -13.80 25.94 24.84
C ASN A 14 -13.28 25.40 26.18
N SER A 15 -14.10 25.44 27.23
CA SER A 15 -13.76 24.88 28.53
C SER A 15 -13.68 23.34 28.47
N VAL A 16 -14.62 22.70 27.77
CA VAL A 16 -14.61 21.25 27.51
C VAL A 16 -13.33 20.84 26.79
N ARG A 17 -13.00 21.53 25.68
CA ARG A 17 -11.80 21.23 24.89
C ARG A 17 -10.52 21.40 25.71
N LYS A 18 -10.42 22.40 26.58
CA LYS A 18 -9.27 22.58 27.47
C LYS A 18 -9.10 21.43 28.45
N ILE A 19 -10.18 20.99 29.09
CA ILE A 19 -10.15 19.88 30.06
C ILE A 19 -9.80 18.57 29.35
N TYR A 20 -10.47 18.27 28.25
CA TYR A 20 -10.20 17.08 27.46
C TYR A 20 -8.81 17.08 26.85
N SER A 21 -8.25 18.25 26.52
CA SER A 21 -6.87 18.36 26.07
C SER A 21 -5.92 17.91 27.19
N LEU A 22 -6.14 18.35 28.43
CA LEU A 22 -5.31 17.91 29.57
C LEU A 22 -5.40 16.39 29.77
N LEU A 23 -6.60 15.81 29.71
CA LEU A 23 -6.78 14.35 29.81
C LEU A 23 -6.08 13.61 28.66
N ASN A 24 -6.13 14.18 27.45
CA ASN A 24 -5.48 13.64 26.26
C ASN A 24 -3.94 13.68 26.31
N GLU A 25 -3.36 14.52 27.17
CA GLU A 25 -1.91 14.61 27.38
C GLU A 25 -1.38 13.73 28.53
N ILE A 26 -2.24 13.12 29.35
CA ILE A 26 -1.81 12.29 30.49
C ILE A 26 -0.91 11.14 30.03
N GLY A 27 0.27 11.04 30.62
CA GLY A 27 1.23 9.96 30.35
C GLY A 27 1.79 10.01 28.92
N THR A 28 1.83 11.18 28.28
CA THR A 28 2.35 11.35 26.93
C THR A 28 3.55 12.29 26.87
N ILE A 29 4.45 12.05 25.92
CA ILE A 29 5.63 12.85 25.64
C ILE A 29 5.54 13.29 24.18
N LYS A 30 5.70 14.59 23.94
CA LYS A 30 5.72 15.15 22.58
C LYS A 30 7.14 15.45 22.17
N ILE A 31 7.48 15.10 20.95
CA ILE A 31 8.76 15.35 20.33
C ILE A 31 8.47 16.08 19.02
N PHE A 32 9.09 17.24 18.85
CA PHE A 32 9.02 18.00 17.61
C PHE A 32 10.32 17.80 16.84
N GLU A 33 10.22 17.17 15.67
CA GLU A 33 11.37 16.93 14.80
C GLU A 33 11.32 17.93 13.64
N THR A 34 12.36 18.75 13.49
CA THR A 34 12.54 19.61 12.31
C THR A 34 13.21 18.81 11.19
N LYS A 35 12.50 18.57 10.09
CA LYS A 35 13.08 17.96 8.89
C LYS A 35 13.55 19.02 7.91
N ASN A 36 14.87 19.07 7.68
CA ASN A 36 15.59 19.95 6.75
C ASN A 36 15.39 21.47 6.96
N VAL A 37 16.25 22.26 6.31
CA VAL A 37 16.41 23.74 6.43
C VAL A 37 15.11 24.55 6.19
N LYS A 38 14.00 23.91 5.79
CA LYS A 38 12.70 24.54 5.48
C LYS A 38 11.66 24.55 6.60
N GLN A 39 12.03 24.30 7.87
CA GLN A 39 11.17 24.51 9.05
C GLN A 39 9.79 23.80 9.01
N THR A 40 9.70 22.60 8.45
CA THR A 40 8.54 21.73 8.72
C THR A 40 8.77 21.00 10.04
N GLU A 41 8.07 21.42 11.09
CA GLU A 41 7.98 20.73 12.37
C GLU A 41 7.01 19.57 12.27
N VAL A 42 7.46 18.37 12.61
CA VAL A 42 6.61 17.17 12.68
C VAL A 42 6.39 16.80 14.14
N GLU A 43 5.13 16.60 14.53
CA GLU A 43 4.75 16.15 15.88
C GLU A 43 4.81 14.62 15.96
N ARG A 44 5.73 14.10 16.79
CA ARG A 44 5.74 12.72 17.25
C ARG A 44 5.24 12.67 18.69
N LYS A 45 4.28 11.80 19.00
CA LYS A 45 3.71 11.62 20.34
C LYS A 45 3.99 10.21 20.85
N ILE A 46 4.74 10.11 21.95
CA ILE A 46 4.95 8.87 22.68
C ILE A 46 3.89 8.79 23.78
N VAL A 47 3.13 7.70 23.83
CA VAL A 47 2.09 7.45 24.82
C VAL A 47 2.56 6.30 25.69
N SER A 48 2.86 6.60 26.96
CA SER A 48 3.37 5.60 27.90
C SER A 48 2.27 4.65 28.37
N VAL A 49 2.66 3.55 29.01
CA VAL A 49 1.73 2.63 29.70
C VAL A 49 0.98 3.29 30.86
N PHE A 50 1.45 4.44 31.36
CA PHE A 50 0.76 5.22 32.40
C PHE A 50 -0.39 6.06 31.86
N ASN A 51 -0.52 6.19 30.54
CA ASN A 51 -1.74 6.73 29.95
C ASN A 51 -2.91 5.77 30.26
N PRO A 52 -4.05 6.24 30.81
CA PRO A 52 -5.13 5.37 31.28
C PRO A 52 -5.68 4.43 30.20
N ILE A 53 -5.81 4.91 28.97
CA ILE A 53 -6.34 4.12 27.86
C ILE A 53 -5.32 3.10 27.38
N ARG A 54 -4.05 3.49 27.33
CA ARG A 54 -2.96 2.58 27.00
C ARG A 54 -2.78 1.50 28.06
N PHE A 55 -2.94 1.84 29.35
CA PHE A 55 -2.92 0.89 30.46
C PHE A 55 -3.99 -0.19 30.30
N VAL A 56 -5.23 0.22 30.01
CA VAL A 56 -6.36 -0.71 29.77
C VAL A 56 -6.06 -1.63 28.59
N ALA A 57 -5.58 -1.07 27.47
CA ALA A 57 -5.21 -1.86 26.29
C ALA A 57 -4.07 -2.85 26.58
N TYR A 58 -3.07 -2.43 27.35
CA TYR A 58 -1.97 -3.31 27.74
C TYR A 58 -2.42 -4.42 28.69
N GLY A 59 -3.30 -4.12 29.66
CA GLY A 59 -3.93 -5.10 30.53
C GLY A 59 -4.69 -6.17 29.75
N PHE A 60 -5.48 -5.77 28.75
CA PHE A 60 -6.14 -6.69 27.82
C PHE A 60 -5.13 -7.63 27.14
N LYS A 61 -4.02 -7.09 26.63
CA LYS A 61 -2.97 -7.87 25.96
C LYS A 61 -2.33 -8.89 26.91
N LEU A 62 -2.05 -8.51 28.16
CA LEU A 62 -1.49 -9.43 29.16
C LEU A 62 -2.45 -10.59 29.49
N ILE A 63 -3.75 -10.30 29.67
CA ILE A 63 -4.76 -11.34 29.91
C ILE A 63 -4.81 -12.33 28.74
N HIS A 64 -4.85 -11.81 27.51
CA HIS A 64 -4.92 -12.65 26.31
C HIS A 64 -3.64 -13.44 26.05
N PHE A 65 -2.49 -12.86 26.35
CA PHE A 65 -1.22 -13.55 26.29
C PHE A 65 -1.16 -14.69 27.33
N GLY A 66 -1.65 -14.45 28.55
CA GLY A 66 -1.80 -15.49 29.57
C GLY A 66 -2.71 -16.64 29.11
N ASN A 67 -3.87 -16.32 28.52
CA ASN A 67 -4.79 -17.32 27.95
C ASN A 67 -4.14 -18.12 26.82
N LEU A 68 -3.37 -17.46 25.94
CA LEU A 68 -2.62 -18.14 24.89
C LEU A 68 -1.59 -19.11 25.46
N LEU A 69 -0.79 -18.67 26.44
CA LEU A 69 0.18 -19.53 27.11
C LEU A 69 -0.50 -20.73 27.76
N SER A 70 -1.59 -20.51 28.50
CA SER A 70 -2.38 -21.57 29.12
C SER A 70 -2.84 -22.59 28.08
N ASN A 71 -3.41 -22.14 26.97
CA ASN A 71 -3.89 -23.00 25.89
C ASN A 71 -2.77 -23.81 25.19
N ILE A 72 -1.58 -23.21 25.06
CA ILE A 72 -0.41 -23.88 24.48
C ILE A 72 0.20 -24.91 25.45
N SER A 73 0.16 -24.61 26.75
CA SER A 73 0.68 -25.48 27.80
C SER A 73 -0.31 -26.57 28.24
N ASP A 74 -1.55 -26.50 27.79
CA ASP A 74 -2.59 -27.47 28.13
C ASP A 74 -2.30 -28.83 27.48
N THR A 75 -2.03 -29.83 28.33
CA THR A 75 -1.75 -31.22 27.95
C THR A 75 -2.89 -32.16 28.32
N SER A 76 -4.05 -31.63 28.75
CA SER A 76 -5.20 -32.42 29.20
C SER A 76 -5.73 -33.39 28.14
N GLU A 77 -5.62 -33.05 26.85
CA GLU A 77 -6.03 -33.90 25.72
C GLU A 77 -4.91 -34.84 25.21
N GLN A 78 -3.80 -35.00 25.95
CA GLN A 78 -2.61 -35.79 25.58
C GLN A 78 -1.93 -35.38 24.25
N ARG A 79 -2.42 -34.34 23.58
CA ARG A 79 -1.91 -33.80 22.33
C ARG A 79 -1.85 -32.28 22.42
N ASN A 80 -0.70 -31.70 22.04
CA ASN A 80 -0.56 -30.25 22.02
C ASN A 80 -1.11 -29.70 20.69
N LYS A 81 -2.01 -28.71 20.75
CA LYS A 81 -2.62 -28.07 19.58
C LYS A 81 -1.61 -27.45 18.61
N ILE A 82 -0.39 -27.16 19.06
CA ILE A 82 0.71 -26.71 18.18
C ILE A 82 1.15 -27.81 17.21
N GLN A 83 0.99 -29.08 17.56
CA GLN A 83 1.35 -30.21 16.69
C GLN A 83 0.45 -30.33 15.45
N ASP A 84 -0.71 -29.66 15.44
CA ASP A 84 -1.62 -29.60 14.30
C ASP A 84 -1.31 -28.44 13.33
N VAL A 85 -0.29 -27.63 13.62
CA VAL A 85 0.11 -26.50 12.79
C VAL A 85 1.12 -26.95 11.74
N GLU A 86 0.72 -26.92 10.47
CA GLU A 86 1.58 -27.31 9.33
C GLU A 86 2.79 -26.37 9.13
N ASP A 87 2.58 -25.06 9.26
CA ASP A 87 3.65 -24.04 9.13
C ASP A 87 3.79 -23.22 10.43
N LEU A 88 4.69 -23.69 11.29
CA LEU A 88 5.01 -23.03 12.56
C LEU A 88 5.53 -21.60 12.38
N LYS A 89 6.18 -21.29 11.24
CA LYS A 89 6.73 -19.96 10.99
C LYS A 89 5.59 -18.97 10.71
N GLN A 90 4.65 -19.34 9.83
CA GLN A 90 3.46 -18.52 9.56
C GLN A 90 2.58 -18.38 10.80
N TYR A 91 2.40 -19.46 11.56
CA TYR A 91 1.62 -19.41 12.79
C TYR A 91 2.24 -18.48 13.84
N LYS A 92 3.57 -18.50 14.01
CA LYS A 92 4.28 -17.57 14.88
C LYS A 92 4.08 -16.12 14.45
N GLU A 93 4.15 -15.85 13.16
CA GLU A 93 3.92 -14.51 12.61
C GLU A 93 2.47 -14.05 12.80
N TYR A 94 1.50 -14.95 12.60
CA TYR A 94 0.09 -14.70 12.89
C TYR A 94 -0.13 -14.34 14.36
N LEU A 95 0.41 -15.14 15.29
CA LEU A 95 0.33 -14.84 16.72
C LEU A 95 0.98 -13.50 17.04
N ARG A 96 2.17 -13.23 16.51
CA ARG A 96 2.85 -11.93 16.70
C ARG A 96 1.98 -10.77 16.23
N GLY A 97 1.43 -10.84 15.02
CA GLY A 97 0.54 -9.83 14.45
C GLY A 97 -0.74 -9.63 15.27
N SER A 98 -1.22 -10.68 15.95
CA SER A 98 -2.38 -10.54 16.82
C SER A 98 -2.09 -9.69 18.09
N PHE A 99 -0.83 -9.57 18.53
CA PHE A 99 -0.52 -8.81 19.75
C PHE A 99 0.19 -7.47 19.48
N THR A 100 0.44 -7.09 18.23
CA THR A 100 1.19 -5.87 17.90
C THR A 100 0.38 -4.59 18.02
N ASN A 101 -0.92 -4.64 17.75
CA ASN A 101 -1.77 -3.45 17.70
C ASN A 101 -2.48 -3.27 19.05
N LEU A 102 -2.10 -2.22 19.78
CA LEU A 102 -2.74 -1.82 21.03
C LEU A 102 -3.50 -0.51 20.81
N ALA A 103 -4.67 -0.43 21.41
CA ALA A 103 -5.41 0.82 21.49
C ALA A 103 -4.64 1.90 22.27
N PRO A 104 -4.95 3.18 22.05
CA PRO A 104 -5.83 3.68 20.99
C PRO A 104 -5.15 3.64 19.60
N SER A 105 -5.93 3.59 18.52
CA SER A 105 -5.37 3.57 17.15
C SER A 105 -4.90 4.95 16.67
N TYR A 106 -5.47 6.02 17.22
CA TYR A 106 -5.16 7.40 16.83
C TYR A 106 -5.34 8.40 17.99
N TYR A 107 -4.76 9.58 17.82
CA TYR A 107 -4.89 10.75 18.68
C TYR A 107 -5.14 12.01 17.86
N VAL A 108 -5.90 12.94 18.43
CA VAL A 108 -5.97 14.33 17.95
C VAL A 108 -4.84 15.12 18.61
N SER A 109 -4.05 15.79 17.79
CA SER A 109 -2.93 16.64 18.19
C SER A 109 -3.41 18.03 18.62
N ARG A 110 -2.54 18.84 19.23
CA ARG A 110 -2.90 20.22 19.64
C ARG A 110 -3.16 21.13 18.45
N ASN A 111 -2.50 20.88 17.33
CA ASN A 111 -2.71 21.56 16.06
C ASN A 111 -3.87 20.94 15.27
N GLU A 112 -4.67 20.11 15.95
CA GLU A 112 -5.81 19.40 15.41
C GLU A 112 -5.47 18.43 14.26
N ASN A 113 -4.22 17.98 14.16
CA ASN A 113 -3.82 16.93 13.24
C ASN A 113 -4.14 15.55 13.82
N HIS A 114 -4.20 14.53 12.96
CA HIS A 114 -4.42 13.14 13.39
C HIS A 114 -3.09 12.40 13.44
N LEU A 115 -2.76 11.89 14.62
CA LEU A 115 -1.60 11.05 14.87
C LEU A 115 -2.05 9.59 14.92
N PHE A 116 -1.37 8.70 14.21
CA PHE A 116 -1.68 7.27 14.13
C PHE A 116 -0.60 6.44 14.81
N ALA A 117 -1.00 5.33 15.44
CA ALA A 117 -0.07 4.41 16.08
C ALA A 117 0.85 3.79 15.02
N GLN A 118 2.16 4.02 15.16
CA GLN A 118 3.21 3.40 14.34
C GLN A 118 3.83 2.24 15.09
N ASP A 119 4.25 2.49 16.33
CA ASP A 119 5.03 1.54 17.11
C ASP A 119 4.49 1.30 18.51
N GLU A 120 4.96 0.18 19.08
CA GLU A 120 4.57 -0.33 20.39
C GLU A 120 5.77 -1.08 20.97
N LEU A 121 6.15 -0.69 22.19
CA LEU A 121 7.22 -1.32 22.96
C LEU A 121 6.83 -1.33 24.44
N TYR A 122 6.67 -2.53 25.02
CA TYR A 122 6.30 -2.74 26.43
C TYR A 122 5.09 -1.91 26.88
N GLY A 123 4.06 -1.85 26.05
CA GLY A 123 2.84 -1.08 26.27
C GLY A 123 2.96 0.39 25.92
N GLN A 124 4.15 0.95 25.71
CA GLN A 124 4.30 2.31 25.19
C GLN A 124 3.96 2.33 23.70
N GLY A 125 3.38 3.41 23.19
CA GLY A 125 3.06 3.57 21.77
C GLY A 125 3.66 4.83 21.18
N THR A 126 4.19 4.75 19.96
CA THR A 126 4.65 5.92 19.20
C THR A 126 3.60 6.27 18.16
N TYR A 127 3.22 7.55 18.10
CA TYR A 127 2.21 8.08 17.21
C TYR A 127 2.79 9.22 16.39
N ILE A 128 2.48 9.22 15.10
CA ILE A 128 3.00 10.18 14.12
C ILE A 128 1.89 10.56 13.15
N GLU A 129 2.03 11.68 12.45
CA GLU A 129 1.09 12.07 11.42
C GLU A 129 1.05 11.04 10.27
N ALA A 130 -0.14 10.84 9.68
CA ALA A 130 -0.31 9.92 8.57
C ALA A 130 0.62 10.26 7.40
N GLY A 131 1.30 9.25 6.86
CA GLY A 131 2.21 9.39 5.72
C GLY A 131 3.70 9.43 6.07
N GLU A 132 4.06 9.42 7.36
CA GLU A 132 5.43 9.12 7.78
C GLU A 132 5.53 7.62 8.12
N ILE A 133 6.50 6.93 7.53
CA ILE A 133 6.63 5.47 7.62
C ILE A 133 8.09 5.14 7.98
N ASP A 134 8.28 3.97 8.59
CA ASP A 134 9.54 3.24 8.84
C ASP A 134 10.59 3.38 7.74
N SER A 135 11.85 3.03 8.06
CA SER A 135 12.98 3.18 7.13
C SER A 135 12.62 2.67 5.73
N VAL A 136 12.53 3.61 4.79
CA VAL A 136 12.11 3.37 3.39
C VAL A 136 12.86 2.20 2.77
N SER A 137 14.11 2.01 3.21
CA SER A 137 14.97 0.91 2.82
C SER A 137 14.42 -0.49 3.08
N SER A 138 13.78 -0.73 4.23
CA SER A 138 13.23 -2.04 4.57
C SER A 138 12.03 -2.40 3.70
N GLN A 139 11.16 -1.41 3.45
CA GLN A 139 9.98 -1.53 2.59
C GLN A 139 10.38 -1.73 1.12
N ALA A 140 11.35 -0.95 0.64
CA ALA A 140 11.90 -1.10 -0.70
C ALA A 140 12.50 -2.50 -0.91
N THR A 141 13.14 -3.09 0.11
CA THR A 141 13.66 -4.46 0.02
C THR A 141 12.55 -5.49 -0.10
N SER A 142 11.48 -5.35 0.70
CA SER A 142 10.33 -6.26 0.59
C SER A 142 9.63 -6.12 -0.75
N PHE A 143 9.43 -4.89 -1.20
CA PHE A 143 8.83 -4.58 -2.48
C PHE A 143 9.60 -5.23 -3.63
N ALA A 144 10.92 -5.04 -3.66
CA ALA A 144 11.79 -5.61 -4.68
C ALA A 144 11.68 -7.14 -4.77
N LYS A 145 11.57 -7.84 -3.64
CA LYS A 145 11.34 -9.30 -3.62
C LYS A 145 9.99 -9.72 -4.21
N GLU A 146 8.95 -8.92 -4.00
CA GLU A 146 7.65 -9.21 -4.64
C GLU A 146 7.68 -8.91 -6.14
N ILE A 147 8.33 -7.83 -6.55
CA ILE A 147 8.51 -7.50 -7.97
C ILE A 147 9.35 -8.58 -8.69
N GLU A 148 10.41 -9.08 -8.06
CA GLU A 148 11.20 -10.21 -8.58
C GLU A 148 10.31 -11.43 -8.85
N LYS A 149 9.48 -11.83 -7.87
CA LYS A 149 8.55 -12.96 -8.05
C LYS A 149 7.58 -12.72 -9.20
N VAL A 150 6.98 -11.54 -9.27
CA VAL A 150 6.02 -11.20 -10.33
C VAL A 150 6.70 -11.20 -11.69
N THR A 151 7.92 -10.69 -11.78
CA THR A 151 8.71 -10.68 -13.02
C THR A 151 9.05 -12.09 -13.47
N ASN A 152 9.46 -12.96 -12.53
CA ASN A 152 9.74 -14.37 -12.82
C ASN A 152 8.48 -15.12 -13.29
N ASP A 153 7.34 -14.86 -12.64
CA ASP A 153 6.05 -15.44 -13.05
C ASP A 153 5.63 -14.92 -14.43
N TYR A 154 5.85 -13.62 -14.71
CA TYR A 154 5.55 -13.02 -16.01
C TYR A 154 6.40 -13.63 -17.12
N VAL A 155 7.72 -13.70 -16.94
CA VAL A 155 8.65 -14.31 -17.93
C VAL A 155 8.34 -15.79 -18.14
N ARG A 156 7.88 -16.52 -17.12
CA ARG A 156 7.42 -17.90 -17.29
C ARG A 156 6.18 -18.01 -18.17
N VAL A 157 5.25 -17.06 -18.07
CA VAL A 157 4.03 -17.01 -18.90
C VAL A 157 4.33 -16.46 -20.30
N TYR A 158 5.28 -15.53 -20.40
CA TYR A 158 5.72 -14.88 -21.64
C TYR A 158 7.24 -14.99 -21.81
N PRO A 159 7.77 -16.16 -22.25
CA PRO A 159 9.22 -16.39 -22.33
C PRO A 159 9.98 -15.37 -23.17
N TYR A 160 9.35 -14.79 -24.19
CA TYR A 160 9.96 -13.78 -25.06
C TYR A 160 10.28 -12.46 -24.33
N ALA A 161 9.63 -12.17 -23.20
CA ALA A 161 9.97 -11.01 -22.38
C ALA A 161 11.35 -11.16 -21.69
N ALA A 162 11.93 -12.37 -21.69
CA ALA A 162 13.28 -12.63 -21.20
C ALA A 162 14.37 -11.89 -22.01
N ASP A 163 14.12 -11.65 -23.31
CA ASP A 163 15.09 -10.93 -24.15
C ASP A 163 15.13 -9.43 -23.81
N CYS A 164 13.97 -8.85 -23.52
CA CYS A 164 13.84 -7.46 -23.12
C CYS A 164 12.49 -7.25 -22.44
N LEU A 165 12.51 -6.91 -21.16
CA LEU A 165 11.32 -6.67 -20.34
C LEU A 165 11.09 -5.17 -20.17
N ASP A 166 9.88 -4.70 -20.49
CA ASP A 166 9.49 -3.29 -20.33
C ASP A 166 8.62 -3.09 -19.07
N VAL A 167 9.11 -2.34 -18.09
CA VAL A 167 8.43 -2.10 -16.80
C VAL A 167 8.18 -0.60 -16.59
N LEU A 168 6.93 -0.22 -16.36
CA LEU A 168 6.54 1.13 -15.97
C LEU A 168 6.33 1.21 -14.45
N PHE A 169 7.13 2.01 -13.75
CA PHE A 169 6.84 2.41 -12.37
C PHE A 169 6.06 3.71 -12.36
N LEU A 170 4.83 3.64 -11.88
CA LEU A 170 3.93 4.78 -11.76
C LEU A 170 4.00 5.40 -10.37
N TYR A 171 4.09 6.73 -10.34
CA TYR A 171 4.05 7.55 -9.14
C TYR A 171 5.25 7.32 -8.21
N VAL A 172 6.45 7.26 -8.76
CA VAL A 172 7.65 7.08 -7.92
C VAL A 172 7.95 8.36 -7.15
N THR A 173 7.90 8.28 -5.82
CA THR A 173 8.28 9.35 -4.88
C THR A 173 9.65 9.11 -4.25
N ASN A 174 10.08 7.85 -4.18
CA ASN A 174 11.38 7.43 -3.68
C ASN A 174 12.02 6.39 -4.62
N LEU A 175 13.23 6.69 -5.11
CA LEU A 175 13.96 5.84 -6.05
C LEU A 175 14.48 4.54 -5.47
N GLU A 176 14.58 4.40 -4.15
CA GLU A 176 15.08 3.18 -3.52
C GLU A 176 14.22 1.96 -3.88
N PHE A 177 12.91 2.15 -4.06
CA PHE A 177 12.01 1.10 -4.56
C PHE A 177 12.38 0.63 -5.96
N VAL A 178 12.74 1.56 -6.85
CA VAL A 178 13.13 1.24 -8.23
C VAL A 178 14.51 0.60 -8.24
N LYS A 179 15.50 1.22 -7.59
CA LYS A 179 16.89 0.74 -7.51
C LYS A 179 16.97 -0.70 -7.00
N LYS A 180 16.33 -0.98 -5.86
CA LYS A 180 16.30 -2.35 -5.30
C LYS A 180 15.55 -3.33 -6.20
N SER A 181 14.50 -2.90 -6.89
CA SER A 181 13.78 -3.77 -7.82
C SER A 181 14.65 -4.13 -9.02
N VAL A 182 15.36 -3.16 -9.60
CA VAL A 182 16.34 -3.41 -10.68
C VAL A 182 17.37 -4.44 -10.25
N GLU A 183 18.00 -4.23 -9.09
CA GLU A 183 19.02 -5.13 -8.54
C GLU A 183 18.49 -6.55 -8.35
N GLN A 184 17.23 -6.74 -7.92
CA GLN A 184 16.67 -8.09 -7.76
C GLN A 184 16.25 -8.70 -9.09
N ILE A 185 15.70 -7.92 -10.02
CA ILE A 185 15.29 -8.41 -11.34
C ILE A 185 16.53 -8.88 -12.14
N LEU A 186 17.59 -8.07 -12.18
CA LEU A 186 18.80 -8.35 -12.97
C LEU A 186 19.72 -9.41 -12.35
N LYS A 187 19.52 -9.80 -11.08
CA LYS A 187 20.16 -11.00 -10.52
C LYS A 187 19.71 -12.30 -11.19
N ASN A 188 18.55 -12.28 -11.84
CA ASN A 188 18.09 -13.43 -12.59
C ASN A 188 18.75 -13.43 -13.97
N ASP A 189 19.65 -14.39 -14.20
CA ASP A 189 20.40 -14.55 -15.45
C ASP A 189 19.50 -14.85 -16.67
N SER A 190 18.22 -15.21 -16.46
CA SER A 190 17.30 -15.42 -17.57
C SER A 190 16.90 -14.13 -18.28
N LEU A 191 17.03 -12.96 -17.64
CA LEU A 191 16.69 -11.67 -18.26
C LEU A 191 17.94 -11.02 -18.89
N LYS A 192 17.88 -10.81 -20.21
CA LYS A 192 18.96 -10.22 -20.99
C LYS A 192 18.98 -8.69 -20.94
N LYS A 193 17.82 -8.05 -21.11
CA LYS A 193 17.69 -6.57 -21.07
C LYS A 193 16.49 -6.15 -20.22
N LEU A 194 16.64 -5.08 -19.46
CA LEU A 194 15.56 -4.47 -18.68
C LEU A 194 15.40 -3.00 -19.07
N ASN A 195 14.19 -2.65 -19.47
CA ASN A 195 13.80 -1.27 -19.77
C ASN A 195 12.82 -0.81 -18.69
N ILE A 196 13.14 0.32 -18.06
CA ILE A 196 12.31 0.88 -17.00
C ILE A 196 11.87 2.28 -17.39
N THR A 197 10.58 2.52 -17.32
CA THR A 197 10.03 3.87 -17.39
C THR A 197 9.53 4.29 -16.01
N ILE A 198 9.95 5.46 -15.54
CA ILE A 198 9.60 6.00 -14.23
C ILE A 198 8.71 7.22 -14.44
N HIS A 199 7.47 7.16 -13.99
CA HIS A 199 6.59 8.33 -13.92
C HIS A 199 6.64 8.93 -12.51
N SER A 200 7.02 10.20 -12.41
CA SER A 200 7.02 10.93 -11.13
C SER A 200 6.30 12.29 -11.27
N PRO A 201 5.24 12.55 -10.49
CA PRO A 201 4.44 13.77 -10.63
C PRO A 201 5.11 15.04 -10.09
N ALA A 202 6.02 14.94 -9.11
CA ALA A 202 6.54 16.13 -8.43
C ALA A 202 8.07 16.26 -8.47
N ARG A 203 8.82 15.18 -8.70
CA ARG A 203 10.28 15.13 -8.49
C ARG A 203 11.08 14.61 -9.68
N ALA A 204 10.49 14.51 -10.86
CA ALA A 204 11.09 13.85 -12.03
C ALA A 204 12.53 14.32 -12.34
N ALA A 205 12.82 15.63 -12.33
CA ALA A 205 14.17 16.14 -12.59
C ALA A 205 15.20 15.67 -11.54
N MET A 206 14.85 15.76 -10.25
CA MET A 206 15.72 15.26 -9.18
C MET A 206 15.94 13.75 -9.28
N LEU A 207 14.88 13.00 -9.62
CA LEU A 207 14.98 11.56 -9.78
C LEU A 207 15.86 11.18 -10.98
N TYR A 208 15.78 11.95 -12.07
CA TYR A 208 16.62 11.76 -13.25
C TYR A 208 18.12 11.96 -12.93
N ASP A 209 18.47 13.00 -12.18
CA ASP A 209 19.88 13.22 -11.78
C ASP A 209 20.37 12.09 -10.85
N GLU A 210 19.56 11.70 -9.88
CA GLU A 210 19.91 10.66 -8.90
C GLU A 210 20.02 9.27 -9.54
N ILE A 211 19.18 8.95 -10.54
CA ILE A 211 19.26 7.66 -11.25
C ILE A 211 20.48 7.61 -12.16
N ASN A 212 20.81 8.70 -12.85
CA ASN A 212 21.99 8.75 -13.71
C ASN A 212 23.28 8.56 -12.91
N GLN A 213 23.41 9.24 -11.76
CA GLN A 213 24.56 9.03 -10.86
C GLN A 213 24.65 7.59 -10.37
N TRP A 214 23.51 6.97 -10.06
CA TRP A 214 23.47 5.58 -9.61
C TRP A 214 23.84 4.59 -10.72
N ILE A 215 23.29 4.74 -11.93
CA ILE A 215 23.65 3.89 -13.08
C ILE A 215 25.14 4.01 -13.40
N GLN A 216 25.69 5.23 -13.42
CA GLN A 216 27.12 5.48 -13.63
C GLN A 216 28.02 4.77 -12.61
N SER A 217 27.52 4.52 -11.39
CA SER A 217 28.26 3.79 -10.36
C SER A 217 28.22 2.26 -10.53
N GLN A 218 27.43 1.73 -11.47
CA GLN A 218 27.21 0.29 -11.67
C GLN A 218 27.66 -0.13 -13.08
N GLU A 219 28.95 -0.48 -13.22
CA GLU A 219 29.54 -0.88 -14.50
C GLU A 219 28.81 -2.06 -15.16
N GLU A 220 28.27 -2.99 -14.36
CA GLU A 220 27.53 -4.17 -14.83
C GLU A 220 26.22 -3.85 -15.58
N TYR A 221 25.65 -2.65 -15.39
CA TYR A 221 24.43 -2.23 -16.08
C TYR A 221 24.70 -1.47 -17.38
N ILE A 222 25.90 -0.91 -17.50
CA ILE A 222 26.35 -0.13 -18.66
C ILE A 222 27.00 -1.04 -19.71
N ASN A 223 27.62 -2.13 -19.27
CA ASN A 223 28.28 -3.07 -20.18
C ASN A 223 27.27 -3.74 -21.11
N ALA A 224 27.67 -3.84 -22.39
CA ALA A 224 26.81 -4.35 -23.45
C ALA A 224 26.49 -5.84 -23.25
N VAL A 225 25.26 -6.23 -23.57
CA VAL A 225 24.90 -7.64 -23.63
C VAL A 225 25.61 -8.27 -24.83
N ASP A 226 26.44 -9.28 -24.61
CA ASP A 226 27.25 -9.95 -25.64
C ASP A 226 26.44 -10.42 -26.86
N SER A 227 25.14 -10.69 -26.68
CA SER A 227 24.22 -11.15 -27.72
C SER A 227 23.63 -10.04 -28.61
N PHE A 228 23.67 -8.77 -28.18
CA PHE A 228 22.95 -7.67 -28.85
C PHE A 228 23.84 -6.60 -29.45
N GLY A 229 25.15 -6.58 -29.15
CA GLY A 229 26.10 -5.61 -29.70
C GLY A 229 25.81 -4.18 -29.20
N GLU A 230 26.67 -3.67 -28.33
CA GLU A 230 26.69 -2.26 -27.85
C GLU A 230 25.48 -1.76 -27.03
N PHE A 231 24.36 -2.48 -26.92
CA PHE A 231 23.22 -2.05 -26.10
C PHE A 231 23.41 -2.34 -24.61
N PRO A 232 23.12 -1.38 -23.72
CA PRO A 232 23.25 -1.57 -22.27
C PRO A 232 22.22 -2.59 -21.76
N ARG A 233 22.59 -3.28 -20.67
CA ARG A 233 21.73 -4.26 -20.00
C ARG A 233 20.50 -3.62 -19.35
N LEU A 234 20.61 -2.35 -18.96
CA LEU A 234 19.56 -1.56 -18.31
C LEU A 234 19.38 -0.22 -19.01
N GLU A 235 18.13 0.11 -19.35
CA GLU A 235 17.74 1.44 -19.81
C GLU A 235 16.68 2.01 -18.87
N ILE A 236 16.85 3.25 -18.41
CA ILE A 236 15.87 3.91 -17.55
C ILE A 236 15.46 5.25 -18.14
N ASN A 237 14.17 5.39 -18.42
CA ASN A 237 13.51 6.62 -18.86
C ASN A 237 12.75 7.24 -17.69
N VAL A 238 12.81 8.57 -17.53
CA VAL A 238 12.04 9.30 -16.50
C VAL A 238 11.06 10.25 -17.17
N LEU A 239 9.77 10.01 -16.96
CA LEU A 239 8.67 10.82 -17.46
C LEU A 239 8.21 11.81 -16.38
N PRO A 240 8.22 13.12 -16.66
CA PRO A 240 7.67 14.13 -15.77
C PRO A 240 6.13 14.11 -15.76
N PHE A 241 5.54 14.82 -14.80
CA PHE A 241 4.10 15.04 -14.74
C PHE A 241 3.55 15.51 -16.08
N SER A 242 2.52 14.82 -16.51
CA SER A 242 1.83 15.01 -17.79
C SER A 242 0.35 14.81 -17.51
N ASP A 243 -0.53 15.64 -18.06
CA ASP A 243 -1.98 15.37 -18.06
C ASP A 243 -2.20 13.92 -18.54
N PRO A 244 -3.08 13.12 -17.92
CA PRO A 244 -3.39 11.75 -18.34
C PRO A 244 -3.52 11.57 -19.87
N LYS A 245 -4.09 12.55 -20.58
CA LYS A 245 -4.21 12.54 -22.04
C LYS A 245 -2.86 12.58 -22.76
N THR A 246 -1.92 13.37 -22.24
CA THR A 246 -0.55 13.46 -22.76
C THR A 246 0.36 12.35 -22.24
N LEU A 247 -0.03 11.67 -21.16
CA LEU A 247 0.74 10.53 -20.64
C LEU A 247 0.62 9.34 -21.57
N GLU A 248 -0.57 9.04 -22.10
CA GLU A 248 -0.74 7.95 -23.07
C GLU A 248 0.18 8.14 -24.29
N GLU A 249 0.19 9.34 -24.88
CA GLU A 249 1.06 9.65 -26.01
C GLU A 249 2.55 9.51 -25.64
N LYS A 250 2.96 10.00 -24.46
CA LYS A 250 4.35 9.85 -23.98
C LYS A 250 4.72 8.40 -23.72
N LEU A 251 3.80 7.59 -23.21
CA LEU A 251 4.01 6.15 -23.02
C LEU A 251 4.19 5.46 -24.36
N ASP A 252 3.31 5.74 -25.33
CA ASP A 252 3.42 5.22 -26.70
C ASP A 252 4.71 5.64 -27.41
N THR A 253 5.32 6.76 -27.02
CA THR A 253 6.60 7.22 -27.58
C THR A 253 7.82 6.66 -26.83
N SER A 254 7.69 6.30 -25.55
CA SER A 254 8.83 5.97 -24.67
C SER A 254 8.97 4.48 -24.39
N MET A 255 7.93 3.69 -24.64
CA MET A 255 7.90 2.25 -24.41
C MET A 255 7.59 1.52 -25.71
N LEU A 256 8.34 0.45 -25.97
CA LEU A 256 8.13 -0.40 -27.15
C LEU A 256 7.08 -1.47 -26.88
N ASP A 257 7.20 -2.14 -25.72
CA ASP A 257 6.24 -3.12 -25.25
C ASP A 257 5.63 -2.67 -23.91
N PHE A 258 4.43 -3.15 -23.60
CA PHE A 258 3.68 -2.81 -22.39
C PHE A 258 3.54 -4.06 -21.50
N ASP A 259 4.67 -4.57 -20.98
CA ASP A 259 4.68 -5.82 -20.21
C ASP A 259 4.09 -5.62 -18.81
N LEU A 260 4.75 -4.82 -17.95
CA LEU A 260 4.37 -4.62 -16.55
C LEU A 260 4.15 -3.14 -16.21
N ALA A 261 3.03 -2.82 -15.54
CA ALA A 261 2.84 -1.54 -14.87
C ALA A 261 2.80 -1.73 -13.36
N VAL A 262 3.54 -0.93 -12.61
CA VAL A 262 3.71 -1.07 -11.16
C VAL A 262 3.31 0.22 -10.46
N PHE A 263 2.30 0.12 -9.60
CA PHE A 263 1.82 1.19 -8.74
C PHE A 263 2.38 1.02 -7.32
N ILE A 264 3.12 2.01 -6.84
CA ILE A 264 3.71 2.02 -5.49
C ILE A 264 2.97 3.03 -4.61
N ASP A 265 2.31 2.53 -3.56
CA ASP A 265 1.57 3.32 -2.57
C ASP A 265 0.64 4.36 -3.20
N TYR A 266 -0.03 3.96 -4.27
CA TYR A 266 -0.80 4.82 -5.16
C TYR A 266 -1.89 5.65 -4.45
N PHE A 267 -2.63 5.02 -3.53
CA PHE A 267 -3.65 5.66 -2.71
C PHE A 267 -3.09 6.27 -1.40
N GLY A 268 -1.83 5.98 -1.06
CA GLY A 268 -1.16 6.53 0.14
C GLY A 268 -0.42 7.84 -0.11
N GLN A 269 -0.26 8.28 -1.36
CA GLN A 269 0.54 9.47 -1.67
C GLN A 269 -0.12 10.79 -1.24
N ASN A 270 0.62 11.55 -0.43
CA ASN A 270 0.20 12.84 0.14
C ASN A 270 -0.18 13.90 -0.90
N ASP A 271 0.42 13.88 -2.10
CA ASP A 271 0.23 14.95 -3.10
C ASP A 271 -0.98 14.74 -4.00
N ASN A 272 -1.51 13.50 -4.11
CA ASN A 272 -2.63 13.20 -5.00
C ASN A 272 -3.90 12.79 -4.25
N LEU A 273 -3.77 12.15 -3.09
CA LEU A 273 -4.90 11.67 -2.30
C LEU A 273 -4.53 11.72 -0.80
N LYS A 274 -4.50 12.93 -0.20
CA LYS A 274 -4.68 13.00 1.26
C LYS A 274 -6.00 12.32 1.55
N ILE A 275 -5.98 11.12 2.14
CA ILE A 275 -7.21 10.48 2.63
C ILE A 275 -7.79 11.46 3.65
N PRO A 276 -8.89 12.16 3.34
CA PRO A 276 -9.48 13.07 4.31
C PRO A 276 -9.97 12.23 5.47
N HIS A 277 -9.50 12.58 6.65
CA HIS A 277 -9.94 11.96 7.89
C HIS A 277 -11.07 12.83 8.46
N GLN A 278 -12.17 12.19 8.82
CA GLN A 278 -13.32 12.87 9.42
C GLN A 278 -13.95 11.99 10.48
N PHE A 279 -14.49 12.58 11.53
CA PHE A 279 -15.27 11.84 12.51
C PHE A 279 -16.68 11.55 11.98
N TYR A 280 -17.10 10.29 12.14
CA TYR A 280 -18.45 9.84 11.83
C TYR A 280 -19.11 9.33 13.11
N SER A 281 -20.40 9.65 13.25
CA SER A 281 -21.21 9.13 14.35
C SER A 281 -21.81 7.78 13.96
N GLU A 282 -21.58 6.76 14.79
CA GLU A 282 -22.07 5.40 14.60
C GLU A 282 -22.81 4.87 15.82
N SER A 283 -23.65 3.84 15.63
CA SER A 283 -24.31 3.15 16.73
C SER A 283 -23.28 2.44 17.61
N TYR A 284 -23.23 2.82 18.87
CA TYR A 284 -22.36 2.20 19.86
C TYR A 284 -22.90 0.83 20.28
N LYS A 285 -22.00 -0.17 20.37
CA LYS A 285 -22.29 -1.47 20.97
C LYS A 285 -21.32 -1.69 22.12
N GLU A 286 -21.85 -1.83 23.32
CA GLU A 286 -21.03 -2.08 24.51
C GLU A 286 -20.56 -3.54 24.53
N CYS A 287 -19.27 -3.74 24.83
CA CYS A 287 -18.68 -5.05 25.05
C CYS A 287 -17.77 -5.04 26.29
N GLU A 288 -17.38 -6.23 26.74
CA GLU A 288 -16.52 -6.38 27.90
C GLU A 288 -15.08 -5.98 27.58
N LEU A 289 -14.34 -5.57 28.61
CA LEU A 289 -12.92 -5.25 28.49
C LEU A 289 -12.10 -6.44 27.96
N THR A 290 -12.52 -7.67 28.26
CA THR A 290 -11.87 -8.91 27.80
C THR A 290 -12.25 -9.34 26.40
N ASP A 291 -13.20 -8.67 25.73
CA ASP A 291 -13.65 -9.09 24.41
C ASP A 291 -12.64 -8.73 23.33
N LYS A 292 -12.31 -9.69 22.46
CA LYS A 292 -11.38 -9.46 21.34
C LYS A 292 -11.89 -8.45 20.30
N ASN A 293 -13.21 -8.31 20.20
CA ASN A 293 -13.89 -7.59 19.12
C ASN A 293 -13.62 -6.07 19.07
N TRP A 294 -13.09 -5.49 20.15
CA TRP A 294 -12.77 -4.06 20.21
C TRP A 294 -11.31 -3.76 19.89
N VAL A 295 -10.41 -4.75 20.02
CA VAL A 295 -8.97 -4.63 19.70
C VAL A 295 -8.68 -5.11 18.27
N PHE A 296 -9.33 -6.18 17.86
CA PHE A 296 -9.21 -6.74 16.51
C PHE A 296 -10.37 -6.26 15.66
N TYR A 297 -10.10 -5.29 14.81
CA TYR A 297 -11.09 -4.79 13.89
C TYR A 297 -10.73 -5.11 12.44
N GLU A 298 -11.20 -6.26 11.99
CA GLU A 298 -11.22 -6.65 10.58
C GLU A 298 -12.51 -6.16 9.92
N ASN A 299 -12.72 -4.85 9.85
CA ASN A 299 -13.87 -4.36 9.08
C ASN A 299 -13.51 -3.10 8.31
N ARG A 300 -12.79 -3.31 7.20
CA ARG A 300 -12.69 -2.31 6.14
C ARG A 300 -14.02 -2.33 5.37
N GLU A 301 -15.11 -1.93 6.04
CA GLU A 301 -16.46 -2.01 5.49
C GLU A 301 -16.54 -1.26 4.17
N PHE A 302 -16.99 -1.99 3.16
CA PHE A 302 -17.23 -1.46 1.83
C PHE A 302 -18.71 -1.15 1.71
N LYS A 303 -19.08 0.14 1.63
CA LYS A 303 -20.44 0.53 1.25
C LYS A 303 -20.51 0.65 -0.27
N ALA A 304 -21.04 -0.37 -0.93
CA ALA A 304 -21.17 -0.37 -2.37
C ALA A 304 -22.50 0.25 -2.86
N VAL A 305 -22.41 0.81 -4.08
CA VAL A 305 -23.41 0.83 -5.17
C VAL A 305 -23.99 2.20 -5.61
N LYS A 306 -23.75 3.33 -4.92
CA LYS A 306 -24.14 4.65 -5.51
C LYS A 306 -23.15 5.80 -5.43
N GLU A 307 -22.22 5.82 -4.47
CA GLU A 307 -21.38 7.02 -4.21
C GLU A 307 -19.87 6.77 -4.28
N GLY A 308 -19.42 5.58 -4.71
CA GLY A 308 -18.01 5.29 -4.96
C GLY A 308 -17.06 5.62 -3.80
N THR A 309 -17.54 5.68 -2.55
CA THR A 309 -16.77 6.14 -1.40
C THR A 309 -16.56 4.98 -0.43
N ARG A 310 -15.30 4.67 -0.13
CA ARG A 310 -14.87 3.71 0.88
C ARG A 310 -14.51 4.44 2.16
N LEU A 311 -14.98 3.92 3.29
CA LEU A 311 -14.57 4.38 4.62
C LEU A 311 -13.57 3.39 5.21
N ILE A 312 -12.40 3.91 5.57
CA ILE A 312 -11.35 3.19 6.29
C ILE A 312 -11.61 3.44 7.77
N ASN A 313 -12.11 2.41 8.43
CA ASN A 313 -12.33 2.40 9.85
C ASN A 313 -11.03 1.98 10.56
N TYR A 314 -10.55 2.78 11.52
CA TYR A 314 -9.34 2.44 12.30
C TYR A 314 -9.66 1.69 13.59
N VAL A 315 -10.94 1.65 13.96
CA VAL A 315 -11.42 1.34 15.30
C VAL A 315 -12.83 0.73 15.18
N SER A 316 -13.14 -0.27 16.00
CA SER A 316 -14.45 -0.92 16.05
C SER A 316 -15.51 -0.06 16.74
N PRO A 317 -16.79 -0.05 16.30
CA PRO A 317 -17.88 0.53 17.10
C PRO A 317 -18.31 -0.35 18.28
N ASN A 318 -17.86 -1.62 18.31
CA ASN A 318 -18.07 -2.52 19.43
C ASN A 318 -16.94 -2.34 20.44
N GLN A 319 -17.20 -1.69 21.58
CA GLN A 319 -16.17 -1.29 22.53
C GLN A 319 -16.61 -1.27 23.99
N PRO A 320 -15.65 -1.42 24.92
CA PRO A 320 -15.86 -1.08 26.32
C PRO A 320 -16.18 0.40 26.49
N LYS A 321 -17.02 0.73 27.46
CA LYS A 321 -17.49 2.10 27.72
C LYS A 321 -16.37 3.13 27.89
N ILE A 322 -15.26 2.73 28.51
CA ILE A 322 -14.09 3.60 28.70
C ILE A 322 -13.40 3.96 27.37
N MET A 323 -13.38 3.03 26.40
CA MET A 323 -12.84 3.26 25.07
C MET A 323 -13.77 4.15 24.25
N GLN A 324 -15.08 3.93 24.34
CA GLN A 324 -16.09 4.80 23.73
C GLN A 324 -15.91 6.26 24.20
N GLN A 325 -15.78 6.47 25.52
CA GLN A 325 -15.55 7.80 26.10
C GLN A 325 -14.27 8.44 25.57
N PHE A 326 -13.19 7.68 25.45
CA PHE A 326 -11.94 8.18 24.90
C PHE A 326 -12.07 8.62 23.43
N TYR A 327 -12.69 7.81 22.56
CA TYR A 327 -12.83 8.19 21.15
C TYR A 327 -13.82 9.35 20.95
N ASN A 328 -14.89 9.41 21.76
CA ASN A 328 -15.76 10.58 21.79
C ASN A 328 -15.00 11.84 22.22
N MET A 329 -14.09 11.72 23.19
CA MET A 329 -13.19 12.83 23.57
C MET A 329 -12.32 13.28 22.39
N GLN A 330 -11.79 12.35 21.58
CA GLN A 330 -11.04 12.72 20.36
C GLN A 330 -11.91 13.52 19.37
N ALA A 331 -13.15 13.06 19.13
CA ALA A 331 -14.08 13.75 18.25
C ALA A 331 -14.44 15.16 18.75
N ILE A 332 -14.66 15.33 20.06
CA ILE A 332 -14.95 16.63 20.69
C ILE A 332 -13.75 17.58 20.58
N LEU A 333 -12.53 17.06 20.78
CA LEU A 333 -11.30 17.85 20.66
C LEU A 333 -11.12 18.44 19.27
N LYS A 334 -11.42 17.65 18.23
CA LYS A 334 -11.28 18.09 16.83
C LYS A 334 -12.49 18.90 16.34
N ASP A 335 -13.66 18.29 16.34
CA ASP A 335 -14.84 18.84 15.67
C ASP A 335 -15.80 19.57 16.63
N GLY A 336 -15.60 19.45 17.95
CA GLY A 336 -16.51 20.04 18.95
C GLY A 336 -17.89 19.38 18.96
N LEU A 337 -18.00 18.16 18.40
CA LEU A 337 -19.26 17.45 18.26
C LEU A 337 -19.68 16.83 19.58
N VAL A 338 -20.87 17.20 20.07
CA VAL A 338 -21.53 16.47 21.16
C VAL A 338 -22.11 15.17 20.59
N ILE A 339 -21.71 14.04 21.17
CA ILE A 339 -22.10 12.71 20.69
C ILE A 339 -23.12 12.11 21.65
N GLU A 340 -24.24 11.63 21.11
CA GLU A 340 -25.30 11.00 21.89
C GLU A 340 -24.78 9.77 22.66
N PRO A 341 -25.33 9.44 23.85
CA PRO A 341 -24.84 8.34 24.69
C PRO A 341 -24.83 6.95 24.02
N ASN A 342 -25.76 6.72 23.08
CA ASN A 342 -25.89 5.49 22.30
C ASN A 342 -25.08 5.51 20.99
N LYS A 343 -24.25 6.55 20.79
CA LYS A 343 -23.40 6.71 19.62
C LYS A 343 -21.93 6.83 20.00
N ILE A 344 -21.07 6.63 19.00
CA ILE A 344 -19.63 6.78 19.11
C ILE A 344 -19.09 7.59 17.91
N GLY A 345 -18.20 8.54 18.19
CA GLY A 345 -17.52 9.34 17.18
C GLY A 345 -16.20 8.70 16.80
N LEU A 346 -16.16 8.05 15.65
CA LEU A 346 -14.96 7.38 15.17
C LEU A 346 -14.36 8.14 14.00
N LEU A 347 -13.04 8.35 14.06
CA LEU A 347 -12.28 8.83 12.93
C LEU A 347 -12.30 7.77 11.82
N LYS A 348 -12.64 8.18 10.61
CA LYS A 348 -12.58 7.34 9.41
C LYS A 348 -11.82 8.06 8.31
N GLY A 349 -10.99 7.32 7.60
CA GLY A 349 -10.38 7.78 6.36
C GLY A 349 -11.38 7.62 5.23
N ARG A 350 -11.68 8.68 4.47
CA ARG A 350 -12.65 8.62 3.38
C ARG A 350 -11.93 8.52 2.04
N LEU A 351 -11.84 7.32 1.49
CA LEU A 351 -11.33 7.10 0.14
C LEU A 351 -12.48 7.28 -0.86
N SER A 352 -12.49 8.39 -1.60
CA SER A 352 -13.48 8.61 -2.65
C SER A 352 -12.93 8.15 -4.00
N VAL A 353 -13.60 7.18 -4.61
CA VAL A 353 -13.29 6.52 -5.89
C VAL A 353 -14.17 7.07 -7.01
N THR A 354 -14.79 8.25 -6.83
CA THR A 354 -15.47 8.96 -7.91
C THR A 354 -14.50 9.20 -9.06
N ARG A 355 -14.98 9.22 -10.32
CA ARG A 355 -14.17 9.42 -11.56
C ARG A 355 -13.27 10.67 -11.48
N THR A 356 -12.10 10.53 -10.89
CA THR A 356 -11.00 11.50 -10.85
C THR A 356 -9.95 11.08 -11.89
N GLU A 357 -9.04 11.99 -12.23
CA GLU A 357 -7.89 11.74 -13.12
C GLU A 357 -7.09 10.47 -12.70
N THR A 358 -7.07 10.16 -11.41
CA THR A 358 -6.48 8.93 -10.87
C THR A 358 -7.12 7.64 -11.42
N ASN A 359 -8.45 7.53 -11.44
CA ASN A 359 -9.10 6.36 -12.04
C ASN A 359 -8.80 6.22 -13.54
N THR A 360 -8.54 7.34 -14.24
CA THR A 360 -8.21 7.30 -15.67
C THR A 360 -6.84 6.67 -15.94
N LEU A 361 -5.86 6.92 -15.07
CA LEU A 361 -4.51 6.36 -15.20
C LEU A 361 -4.46 4.88 -14.83
N TYR A 362 -5.16 4.50 -13.78
CA TYR A 362 -5.27 3.10 -13.41
C TYR A 362 -6.00 2.29 -14.49
N LYS A 363 -7.03 2.88 -15.09
CA LYS A 363 -7.72 2.32 -16.24
C LYS A 363 -6.82 2.24 -17.48
N LEU A 364 -6.07 3.30 -17.79
CA LEU A 364 -5.11 3.32 -18.90
C LEU A 364 -4.06 2.21 -18.75
N ALA A 365 -3.52 2.03 -17.55
CA ALA A 365 -2.58 0.94 -17.27
C ALA A 365 -3.21 -0.43 -17.56
N HIS A 366 -4.47 -0.63 -17.19
CA HIS A 366 -5.23 -1.85 -17.51
C HIS A 366 -5.64 -1.99 -18.97
N GLU A 367 -5.65 -0.93 -19.76
CA GLU A 367 -5.94 -0.97 -21.19
C GLU A 367 -4.67 -1.28 -22.01
N LYS A 368 -3.52 -0.77 -21.59
CA LYS A 368 -2.24 -0.87 -22.32
C LYS A 368 -1.36 -2.03 -21.87
N PHE A 369 -1.25 -2.27 -20.56
CA PHE A 369 -0.31 -3.24 -20.01
C PHE A 369 -0.90 -4.63 -19.87
N ASN A 370 -0.04 -5.64 -20.01
CA ASN A 370 -0.47 -7.02 -19.83
C ASN A 370 -0.78 -7.30 -18.37
N TRP A 371 0.18 -7.03 -17.48
CA TRP A 371 -0.01 -7.17 -16.03
C TRP A 371 0.18 -5.83 -15.32
N VAL A 372 -0.76 -5.54 -14.43
CA VAL A 372 -0.73 -4.40 -13.52
C VAL A 372 -0.52 -4.91 -12.11
N VAL A 373 0.52 -4.40 -11.46
CA VAL A 373 0.93 -4.71 -10.09
C VAL A 373 0.62 -3.50 -9.22
N THR A 374 -0.08 -3.72 -8.12
CA THR A 374 -0.34 -2.70 -7.11
C THR A 374 0.24 -3.14 -5.77
N TYR A 375 1.12 -2.31 -5.21
CA TYR A 375 1.71 -2.47 -3.89
C TYR A 375 1.24 -1.32 -3.01
N ASP A 376 0.15 -1.55 -2.27
CA ASP A 376 -0.61 -0.48 -1.63
C ASP A 376 -1.32 -0.99 -0.37
N ARG A 377 -1.53 -0.13 0.63
CA ARG A 377 -2.22 -0.49 1.88
C ARG A 377 -3.72 -0.62 1.70
N PHE A 378 -4.29 0.11 0.75
CA PHE A 378 -5.71 0.33 0.55
C PHE A 378 -6.29 -0.50 -0.61
N MET A 379 -5.50 -0.81 -1.64
CA MET A 379 -5.98 -1.53 -2.81
C MET A 379 -6.32 -3.01 -2.52
N ASP A 380 -7.52 -3.44 -2.89
CA ASP A 380 -7.97 -4.83 -2.74
C ASP A 380 -8.85 -5.27 -3.91
N PRO A 381 -9.20 -6.57 -4.01
CA PRO A 381 -9.98 -7.10 -5.12
C PRO A 381 -11.32 -6.41 -5.37
N LEU A 382 -11.98 -5.89 -4.33
CA LEU A 382 -13.29 -5.24 -4.45
C LEU A 382 -13.14 -3.83 -5.02
N LEU A 383 -12.17 -3.07 -4.50
CA LEU A 383 -11.84 -1.74 -5.01
C LEU A 383 -11.33 -1.81 -6.45
N MET A 384 -10.48 -2.79 -6.76
CA MET A 384 -10.00 -3.05 -8.12
C MET A 384 -11.15 -3.18 -9.12
N LYS A 385 -12.12 -4.06 -8.84
CA LYS A 385 -13.25 -4.30 -9.75
C LYS A 385 -14.09 -3.05 -10.02
N GLN A 386 -14.04 -2.03 -9.16
CA GLN A 386 -14.71 -0.75 -9.38
C GLN A 386 -13.88 0.25 -10.18
N VAL A 387 -12.56 0.26 -10.02
CA VAL A 387 -11.67 1.20 -10.73
C VAL A 387 -11.44 0.73 -12.17
N ALA A 388 -11.25 -0.58 -12.37
CA ALA A 388 -11.02 -1.19 -13.68
C ALA A 388 -12.01 -2.35 -13.89
N GLU A 389 -13.22 -2.01 -14.34
CA GLU A 389 -14.22 -2.98 -14.78
C GLU A 389 -13.64 -3.82 -15.93
N GLY A 390 -13.57 -5.14 -15.74
CA GLY A 390 -12.97 -6.09 -16.70
C GLY A 390 -11.57 -6.59 -16.32
N SER A 391 -10.94 -6.05 -15.28
CA SER A 391 -9.68 -6.60 -14.78
C SER A 391 -9.87 -8.02 -14.21
N ASN A 392 -8.92 -8.92 -14.50
CA ASN A 392 -8.88 -10.24 -13.89
C ASN A 392 -7.74 -10.30 -12.87
N ILE A 393 -8.05 -10.77 -11.66
CA ILE A 393 -7.07 -10.82 -10.58
C ILE A 393 -6.30 -12.13 -10.71
N ILE A 394 -4.99 -12.02 -10.98
CA ILE A 394 -4.06 -13.15 -11.07
C ILE A 394 -3.65 -13.59 -9.66
N ARG A 395 -3.26 -12.62 -8.84
CA ARG A 395 -2.75 -12.88 -7.48
C ARG A 395 -3.16 -11.75 -6.55
N TYR A 396 -3.56 -12.12 -5.35
CA TYR A 396 -3.76 -11.19 -4.25
C TYR A 396 -3.24 -11.83 -2.98
N HIS A 397 -2.40 -11.09 -2.25
CA HIS A 397 -2.00 -11.49 -0.91
C HIS A 397 -1.68 -10.27 -0.06
N VAL A 398 -1.78 -10.44 1.25
CA VAL A 398 -1.46 -9.42 2.23
C VAL A 398 -0.08 -9.75 2.78
N ASN A 399 0.90 -8.88 2.52
CA ASN A 399 2.21 -8.99 3.09
C ASN A 399 2.23 -8.25 4.44
N ARG A 400 2.37 -9.03 5.52
CA ARG A 400 2.45 -8.55 6.90
C ARG A 400 3.92 -8.54 7.32
N LEU A 401 4.67 -7.55 6.86
CA LEU A 401 6.05 -7.34 7.31
C LEU A 401 6.07 -6.21 8.33
N GLY A 402 6.28 -6.59 9.59
CA GLY A 402 6.18 -5.65 10.71
C GLY A 402 4.73 -5.40 11.10
N LYS A 403 4.36 -4.13 11.33
CA LYS A 403 3.02 -3.71 11.79
C LYS A 403 2.11 -3.25 10.66
N GLU A 404 2.66 -3.04 9.48
CA GLU A 404 1.90 -2.56 8.32
C GLU A 404 1.45 -3.72 7.45
N GLU A 405 0.16 -3.69 7.09
CA GLU A 405 -0.40 -4.60 6.11
C GLU A 405 -0.30 -3.95 4.73
N ILE A 406 0.65 -4.41 3.93
CA ILE A 406 0.74 -3.99 2.54
C ILE A 406 0.07 -5.06 1.68
N LYS A 407 -0.86 -4.64 0.84
CA LYS A 407 -1.56 -5.52 -0.07
C LYS A 407 -0.84 -5.51 -1.41
N VAL A 408 -0.59 -6.70 -1.91
CA VAL A 408 0.01 -6.91 -3.23
C VAL A 408 -1.04 -7.54 -4.11
N LEU A 409 -1.43 -6.82 -5.15
CA LEU A 409 -2.42 -7.25 -6.13
C LEU A 409 -1.77 -7.27 -7.51
N VAL A 410 -1.89 -8.39 -8.21
CA VAL A 410 -1.48 -8.56 -9.60
C VAL A 410 -2.72 -8.89 -10.41
N SER A 411 -2.91 -8.16 -11.49
CA SER A 411 -4.11 -8.25 -12.31
C SER A 411 -3.77 -8.11 -13.78
N SER A 412 -4.47 -8.86 -14.62
CA SER A 412 -4.36 -8.78 -16.06
C SER A 412 -5.47 -7.93 -16.67
N SER A 413 -5.17 -7.40 -17.86
CA SER A 413 -6.13 -6.72 -18.73
C SER A 413 -7.13 -7.70 -19.39
N ASP A 414 -8.34 -7.22 -19.68
CA ASP A 414 -9.43 -8.00 -20.31
C ASP A 414 -9.15 -8.29 -21.81
N SER A 415 -8.27 -7.51 -22.44
CA SER A 415 -7.82 -7.68 -23.83
C SER A 415 -7.16 -9.06 -24.05
N ILE A 416 -6.45 -9.58 -23.04
CA ILE A 416 -5.79 -10.89 -23.06
C ILE A 416 -6.80 -12.05 -23.13
N ARG A 417 -8.04 -11.85 -22.66
CA ARG A 417 -9.07 -12.91 -22.65
C ARG A 417 -9.67 -13.18 -24.03
N ARG A 418 -9.58 -12.25 -24.99
CA ARG A 418 -10.23 -12.39 -26.31
C ARG A 418 -9.51 -13.38 -27.24
N SER A 419 -8.34 -13.90 -26.88
CA SER A 419 -7.60 -14.89 -27.63
C SER A 419 -7.61 -16.25 -26.92
N SER A 420 -7.97 -17.31 -27.64
CA SER A 420 -7.91 -18.72 -27.20
C SER A 420 -6.54 -19.06 -26.61
N LYS A 421 -6.45 -19.92 -25.58
CA LYS A 421 -5.17 -20.30 -24.91
C LYS A 421 -4.03 -20.74 -25.85
N VAL A 422 -4.34 -21.30 -27.03
CA VAL A 422 -3.36 -21.73 -28.04
C VAL A 422 -2.99 -20.61 -29.02
N ASP A 423 -3.91 -19.66 -29.23
CA ASP A 423 -3.72 -18.48 -30.08
C ASP A 423 -3.08 -17.30 -29.33
N MET A 424 -3.05 -17.35 -27.99
CA MET A 424 -2.57 -16.27 -27.12
C MET A 424 -1.06 -16.05 -27.27
N GLU A 425 -0.25 -17.11 -27.19
CA GLU A 425 1.21 -17.01 -27.36
C GLU A 425 1.59 -16.59 -28.78
N VAL A 426 0.92 -17.14 -29.80
CA VAL A 426 1.23 -16.88 -31.21
C VAL A 426 0.81 -15.47 -31.61
N ASN A 427 -0.40 -15.02 -31.23
CA ASN A 427 -0.85 -13.67 -31.56
C ASN A 427 -0.13 -12.61 -30.73
N TYR A 428 0.13 -12.86 -29.44
CA TYR A 428 0.91 -11.93 -28.61
C TYR A 428 2.31 -11.74 -29.18
N TYR A 429 3.00 -12.85 -29.50
CA TYR A 429 4.33 -12.80 -30.07
C TYR A 429 4.33 -12.13 -31.46
N ARG A 430 3.30 -12.38 -32.27
CA ARG A 430 3.11 -11.70 -33.56
C ARG A 430 2.92 -10.20 -33.42
N ASP A 431 2.09 -9.77 -32.48
CA ASP A 431 1.79 -8.35 -32.29
C ASP A 431 3.02 -7.62 -31.70
N ARG A 432 3.80 -8.31 -30.85
CA ARG A 432 5.10 -7.82 -30.33
C ARG A 432 6.15 -7.65 -31.43
N LEU A 433 6.37 -8.69 -32.24
CA LEU A 433 7.29 -8.63 -33.38
C LEU A 433 6.85 -7.59 -34.42
N HIS A 434 5.54 -7.51 -34.69
CA HIS A 434 4.98 -6.51 -35.60
C HIS A 434 5.27 -5.10 -35.11
N SER A 435 5.02 -4.81 -33.82
CA SER A 435 5.26 -3.50 -33.22
C SER A 435 6.74 -3.12 -33.24
N ARG A 436 7.64 -4.05 -32.88
CA ARG A 436 9.10 -3.83 -32.93
C ARG A 436 9.61 -3.59 -34.34
N LEU A 437 9.18 -4.40 -35.30
CA LEU A 437 9.60 -4.23 -36.70
C LEU A 437 9.08 -2.91 -37.27
N LYS A 438 7.85 -2.53 -36.91
CA LYS A 438 7.23 -1.27 -37.34
C LYS A 438 8.02 -0.07 -36.87
N ASP A 439 8.43 -0.07 -35.60
CA ASP A 439 9.21 0.99 -35.00
C ASP A 439 10.64 1.04 -35.56
N GLN A 440 11.36 -0.09 -35.59
CA GLN A 440 12.73 -0.16 -36.11
C GLN A 440 12.84 0.27 -37.57
N LEU A 441 11.87 -0.14 -38.41
CA LEU A 441 11.85 0.20 -39.83
C LEU A 441 11.20 1.58 -40.08
N LYS A 442 10.67 2.25 -39.04
CA LYS A 442 9.95 3.52 -39.11
C LYS A 442 8.85 3.55 -40.19
N VAL A 443 8.14 2.45 -40.35
CA VAL A 443 7.05 2.30 -41.32
C VAL A 443 5.70 2.37 -40.64
N SER A 444 4.69 2.89 -41.32
CA SER A 444 3.33 2.97 -40.77
C SER A 444 2.58 1.63 -40.80
N ASN A 445 2.97 0.71 -41.68
CA ASN A 445 2.32 -0.59 -41.83
C ASN A 445 3.29 -1.68 -42.30
N ILE A 446 3.21 -2.85 -41.69
CA ILE A 446 3.94 -4.06 -42.08
C ILE A 446 2.92 -5.15 -42.37
N ASP A 447 3.10 -5.87 -43.48
CA ASP A 447 2.25 -7.00 -43.84
C ASP A 447 2.35 -8.11 -42.79
N ILE A 448 1.24 -8.36 -42.12
CA ILE A 448 1.08 -9.37 -41.07
C ILE A 448 1.44 -10.76 -41.59
N GLN A 449 1.27 -11.04 -42.88
CA GLN A 449 1.65 -12.33 -43.46
C GLN A 449 3.17 -12.55 -43.51
N GLN A 450 3.96 -11.48 -43.66
CA GLN A 450 5.42 -11.58 -43.61
C GLN A 450 5.91 -11.83 -42.18
N VAL A 451 5.30 -11.18 -41.19
CA VAL A 451 5.59 -11.44 -39.77
C VAL A 451 5.27 -12.90 -39.43
N ASN A 452 4.14 -13.44 -39.90
CA ASN A 452 3.77 -14.84 -39.73
C ASN A 452 4.76 -15.83 -40.36
N LYS A 453 5.40 -15.48 -41.48
CA LYS A 453 6.44 -16.32 -42.08
C LYS A 453 7.72 -16.30 -41.25
N ALA A 454 8.15 -15.13 -40.78
CA ALA A 454 9.32 -14.99 -39.91
C ALA A 454 9.13 -15.76 -38.59
N LEU A 455 7.94 -15.68 -38.00
CA LEU A 455 7.55 -16.40 -36.80
C LEU A 455 7.69 -17.93 -36.91
N LYS A 456 7.31 -18.50 -38.06
CA LYS A 456 7.43 -19.94 -38.29
C LYS A 456 8.90 -20.38 -38.35
N VAL A 457 9.75 -19.58 -38.98
CA VAL A 457 11.21 -19.85 -39.06
C VAL A 457 11.85 -19.81 -37.67
N VAL A 458 11.45 -18.86 -36.81
CA VAL A 458 12.01 -18.73 -35.45
C VAL A 458 11.50 -19.84 -34.50
N LYS A 459 10.28 -20.37 -34.70
CA LYS A 459 9.78 -21.51 -33.92
C LYS A 459 10.44 -22.85 -34.27
N GLU A 460 11.04 -22.96 -35.45
CA GLU A 460 11.71 -24.19 -35.93
C GLU A 460 13.21 -24.23 -35.56
N LEU A 461 13.76 -23.12 -35.07
CA LEU A 461 15.10 -22.99 -34.47
C LEU A 461 15.01 -23.12 -32.96
#